data_AF-A0A2N3LNB8-F1
#
_entry.id   AF-A0A2N3LNB8-F1
#
_cell.length_a   1.000
_cell.length_b   1.000
_cell.length_c   1.000
_cell.angle_alpha   90.00
_cell.angle_beta   90.00
_cell.angle_gamma   90.00
#
_symmetry.space_group_name_H-M   'P 1'
#
loop_
_entity.id
_entity.type
_entity.pdbx_description
1 polymer ?
#
loop_
_entity_poly.entity_id
_entity_poly.type
_entity_poly.pdbx_seq_one_letter_code
_entity_poly.pdbx_strand_id
1 'polypeptide(L)'
;MVGEKMNKKIKRVKLEYPRTEGNANAILLDLIDVRASDGILIEYDFYRDGWVISQPTVLKWDIDDKECDPKYKESAFIPSWQYIEDDE
;
A
#
# COMPACT_ATOMS: atom_id res chain seq x y z
N MET A 1 -5.32 -29.23 -15.16
CA MET A 1 -4.73 -29.10 -13.81
C MET A 1 -5.60 -28.15 -13.01
N VAL A 2 -6.34 -28.69 -12.03
CA VAL A 2 -7.17 -27.89 -11.13
C VAL A 2 -6.22 -27.26 -10.12
N GLY A 3 -6.10 -25.93 -10.14
CA GLY A 3 -5.23 -25.22 -9.21
C GLY A 3 -5.67 -25.52 -7.78
N GLU A 4 -4.77 -26.08 -6.97
CA GLU A 4 -4.96 -26.18 -5.53
C GLU A 4 -5.30 -24.79 -4.98
N LYS A 5 -6.45 -24.66 -4.33
CA LYS A 5 -6.78 -23.46 -3.57
C LYS A 5 -5.78 -23.37 -2.42
N MET A 6 -4.75 -22.53 -2.59
CA MET A 6 -3.86 -22.21 -1.49
C MET A 6 -4.67 -21.60 -0.34
N ASN A 7 -4.48 -22.15 0.86
CA ASN A 7 -5.05 -21.58 2.07
C ASN A 7 -4.47 -20.17 2.29
N LYS A 8 -5.29 -19.14 2.07
CA LYS A 8 -4.92 -17.74 2.26
C LYS A 8 -4.67 -17.47 3.75
N LYS A 9 -3.43 -17.15 4.12
CA LYS A 9 -3.09 -16.62 5.45
C LYS A 9 -3.10 -15.08 5.37
N ILE A 10 -3.74 -14.43 6.34
CA ILE A 10 -3.94 -12.98 6.33
C ILE A 10 -3.17 -12.35 7.48
N LYS A 11 -2.39 -11.30 7.20
CA LYS A 11 -1.79 -10.42 8.20
C LYS A 11 -2.59 -9.13 8.28
N ARG A 12 -3.05 -8.77 9.49
CA ARG A 12 -3.74 -7.50 9.74
C ARG A 12 -2.73 -6.47 10.23
N VAL A 13 -2.77 -5.28 9.62
CA VAL A 13 -2.06 -4.08 10.07
C VAL A 13 -3.11 -3.03 10.43
N LYS A 14 -2.85 -2.24 11.47
CA LYS A 14 -3.72 -1.13 11.90
C LYS A 14 -2.85 0.12 12.03
N LEU A 15 -3.35 1.25 11.54
CA LEU A 15 -2.79 2.57 11.79
C LEU A 15 -3.62 3.24 12.88
N GLU A 16 -2.96 3.71 13.93
CA GLU A 16 -3.61 4.44 15.01
C GLU A 16 -3.40 5.94 14.80
N TYR A 17 -4.50 6.69 14.73
CA TYR A 17 -4.53 8.15 14.68
C TYR A 17 -3.42 8.78 13.82
N PRO A 18 -3.42 8.55 12.49
CA PRO A 18 -2.31 8.99 11.62
C PRO A 18 -2.21 10.52 11.47
N ARG A 19 -3.12 11.30 12.08
CA ARG A 19 -3.05 12.77 12.18
C ARG A 19 -2.38 13.27 13.46
N THR A 20 -2.02 12.39 14.38
CA THR A 20 -1.34 12.75 15.63
C THR A 20 0.17 12.77 15.40
N GLU A 21 0.83 13.82 15.87
CA GLU A 21 2.28 13.96 15.75
C GLU A 21 2.99 12.75 16.38
N GLY A 22 3.99 12.21 15.67
CA GLY A 22 4.75 11.04 16.09
C GLY A 22 4.13 9.68 15.71
N ASN A 23 2.87 9.65 15.27
CA ASN A 23 2.25 8.41 14.77
C ASN A 23 2.59 8.15 13.30
N ALA A 24 2.68 6.87 12.93
CA ALA A 24 2.81 6.47 11.54
C ALA A 24 1.53 6.84 10.77
N ASN A 25 1.71 7.50 9.63
CA ASN A 25 0.62 7.90 8.73
C ASN A 25 0.49 7.02 7.47
N ALA A 26 1.50 6.18 7.21
CA ALA A 26 1.61 5.32 6.06
C ALA A 26 2.08 3.91 6.45
N ILE A 27 1.74 2.93 5.61
CA ILE A 27 2.30 1.57 5.65
C ILE A 27 3.11 1.36 4.38
N LEU A 28 4.40 1.09 4.51
CA LEU A 28 5.20 0.53 3.42
C LEU A 28 5.05 -0.99 3.45
N LEU A 29 4.60 -1.57 2.34
CA LEU A 29 4.44 -3.01 2.16
C LEU A 29 5.41 -3.51 1.10
N ASP A 30 6.42 -4.24 1.55
CA ASP A 30 7.43 -4.87 0.70
C ASP A 30 7.27 -6.39 0.65
N LEU A 31 7.64 -6.98 -0.48
CA LEU A 31 7.77 -8.43 -0.62
C LEU A 31 9.22 -8.83 -0.33
N ILE A 32 9.45 -9.51 0.78
CA ILE A 32 10.74 -10.13 1.10
C ILE A 32 10.76 -11.53 0.47
N ASP A 33 11.05 -11.61 -0.83
CA ASP A 33 11.18 -12.85 -1.60
C ASP A 33 12.33 -12.73 -2.62
N VAL A 34 12.71 -13.84 -3.28
CA VAL A 34 13.79 -13.89 -4.29
C VAL A 34 13.48 -13.09 -5.55
N ARG A 35 12.25 -12.61 -5.72
CA ARG A 35 11.85 -11.72 -6.82
C ARG A 35 11.79 -10.30 -6.31
N ALA A 36 12.47 -9.41 -7.01
CA ALA A 36 12.34 -7.98 -6.78
C ALA A 36 10.88 -7.56 -7.00
N SER A 37 10.27 -6.97 -5.97
CA SER A 37 9.02 -6.23 -6.06
C SER A 37 9.28 -4.85 -5.52
N ASP A 38 8.89 -3.84 -6.27
CA ASP A 38 8.83 -2.48 -5.75
C ASP A 38 7.70 -2.45 -4.71
N GLY A 39 8.04 -2.04 -3.49
CA GLY A 39 7.06 -1.90 -2.42
C GLY A 39 5.93 -0.95 -2.79
N ILE A 40 4.82 -1.08 -2.06
CA ILE A 40 3.71 -0.12 -2.16
C ILE A 40 3.60 0.68 -0.87
N LEU A 41 3.31 1.97 -1.01
CA LEU A 41 2.97 2.84 0.10
C LEU A 41 1.44 2.92 0.20
N ILE A 42 0.90 2.68 1.39
CA ILE A 42 -0.54 2.72 1.66
C ILE A 42 -0.80 3.79 2.72
N GLU A 43 -1.62 4.78 2.37
CA GLU A 43 -1.94 5.93 3.23
C GLU A 43 -3.44 6.16 3.28
N TYR A 44 -3.93 6.75 4.37
CA TYR A 44 -5.32 7.19 4.45
C TYR A 44 -5.46 8.61 3.94
N ASP A 45 -6.18 8.79 2.83
CA ASP A 45 -6.60 10.08 2.33
C ASP A 45 -7.91 10.49 3.00
N PHE A 46 -7.79 11.34 4.01
CA PHE A 46 -8.94 11.84 4.74
C PHE A 46 -9.78 12.87 3.97
N TYR A 47 -9.28 13.43 2.88
CA TYR A 47 -10.04 14.36 2.06
C TYR A 47 -11.02 13.60 1.17
N ARG A 48 -10.57 12.51 0.56
CA ARG A 48 -11.41 11.61 -0.25
C ARG A 48 -12.08 10.48 0.54
N ASP A 49 -11.69 10.34 1.80
CA ASP A 49 -12.16 9.32 2.74
C ASP A 49 -11.94 7.88 2.25
N GLY A 50 -10.66 7.55 2.03
CA GLY A 50 -10.25 6.25 1.51
C GLY A 50 -8.76 5.99 1.65
N TRP A 51 -8.33 4.87 1.10
CA TRP A 51 -6.95 4.42 1.06
C TRP A 51 -6.33 4.74 -0.29
N VAL A 52 -5.19 5.42 -0.26
CA VAL A 52 -4.34 5.66 -1.42
C VAL A 52 -3.24 4.62 -1.43
N ILE A 53 -3.05 3.97 -2.58
CA ILE A 53 -1.93 3.08 -2.84
C ILE A 53 -1.02 3.78 -3.84
N SER A 54 0.23 3.97 -3.46
CA SER A 54 1.25 4.62 -4.29
C SER A 54 2.44 3.70 -4.54
N GLN A 55 3.05 3.85 -5.72
CA GLN A 55 4.27 3.14 -6.11
C GLN A 55 5.41 4.14 -6.37
N PRO A 56 6.67 3.75 -6.13
CA PRO A 56 7.81 4.59 -6.49
C PRO A 56 7.85 4.76 -8.02
N THR A 57 8.04 6.00 -8.48
CA THR A 57 8.15 6.32 -9.92
C THR A 57 9.54 6.08 -10.48
N VAL A 58 10.54 5.95 -9.62
CA VAL A 58 11.93 5.77 -9.98
C VAL A 58 12.44 4.51 -9.30
N LEU A 59 12.78 3.48 -10.09
CA LEU A 59 13.62 2.37 -9.65
C LEU A 59 15.07 2.80 -9.81
N LYS A 60 15.77 3.06 -8.72
CA LYS A 60 17.23 3.23 -8.75
C LYS A 60 17.88 2.11 -7.96
N TRP A 61 18.38 1.12 -8.69
CA TRP A 61 19.22 0.03 -8.19
C TRP A 61 20.71 0.33 -8.41
N ASP A 62 21.09 1.58 -8.66
CA ASP A 62 22.48 1.96 -8.88
C ASP A 62 23.19 2.32 -7.57
N ILE A 63 24.38 1.75 -7.37
CA ILE A 63 25.16 1.81 -6.13
C ILE A 63 25.63 3.23 -5.78
N ASP A 64 25.58 4.14 -6.75
CA ASP A 64 26.14 5.50 -6.68
C ASP A 64 25.08 6.61 -6.59
N ASP A 65 23.79 6.27 -6.47
CA ASP A 65 22.73 7.27 -6.46
C ASP A 65 22.59 8.00 -5.11
N LYS A 66 22.81 9.32 -5.12
CA LYS A 66 22.90 10.19 -3.92
C LYS A 66 21.56 10.79 -3.48
N GLU A 67 20.51 10.71 -4.30
CA GLU A 67 19.17 11.17 -3.95
C GLU A 67 18.23 9.97 -3.79
N CYS A 68 17.95 9.62 -2.53
CA CYS A 68 16.98 8.61 -2.14
C CYS A 68 15.65 9.31 -1.80
N ASP A 69 15.02 9.94 -2.79
CA ASP A 69 13.63 10.37 -2.64
C ASP A 69 12.78 9.71 -3.73
N PRO A 70 12.26 8.48 -3.48
CA PRO A 70 11.32 7.86 -4.37
C PRO A 70 10.08 8.74 -4.44
N LYS A 71 9.93 9.50 -5.53
CA LYS A 71 8.67 10.17 -5.83
C LYS A 71 7.60 9.10 -5.96
N TYR A 72 6.71 9.02 -4.98
CA TYR A 72 5.57 8.11 -5.01
C TYR A 72 4.47 8.69 -5.89
N LYS A 73 3.85 7.83 -6.69
CA LYS A 73 2.71 8.18 -7.53
C LYS A 73 1.53 7.29 -7.19
N GLU A 74 0.38 7.91 -6.98
CA GLU A 74 -0.89 7.22 -6.78
C GLU A 74 -1.14 6.26 -7.95
N SER A 75 -1.30 4.99 -7.59
CA SER A 75 -1.60 3.89 -8.48
C SER A 75 -3.06 3.45 -8.34
N ALA A 76 -3.63 3.59 -7.13
CA ALA A 76 -5.05 3.31 -6.89
C ALA A 76 -5.58 4.12 -5.70
N PHE A 77 -6.89 4.36 -5.71
CA PHE A 77 -7.68 4.86 -4.60
C PHE A 77 -8.81 3.88 -4.29
N ILE A 78 -8.98 3.55 -3.01
CA ILE A 78 -10.01 2.62 -2.50
C ILE A 78 -10.84 3.34 -1.43
N PRO A 79 -12.14 3.59 -1.67
CA PRO A 79 -13.00 4.20 -0.66
C PRO A 79 -13.04 3.40 0.64
N SER A 80 -13.17 4.07 1.79
CA SER A 80 -13.24 3.40 3.10
C SER A 80 -14.53 2.64 3.34
N TRP A 81 -15.57 2.91 2.54
CA TRP A 81 -16.81 2.16 2.53
C TRP A 81 -17.27 1.97 1.09
N GLN A 82 -17.80 0.78 0.83
CA GLN A 82 -18.49 0.46 -0.39
C GLN A 82 -19.80 -0.19 0.04
N TYR A 83 -20.82 0.65 0.28
CA TYR A 83 -22.16 0.12 0.53
C TYR A 83 -22.63 -0.55 -0.76
N ILE A 84 -23.02 -1.81 -0.64
CA ILE A 84 -23.81 -2.50 -1.64
C ILE A 84 -25.18 -2.60 -0.98
N GLU A 85 -26.18 -1.92 -1.54
CA GLU A 85 -27.57 -2.23 -1.20
C GLU A 85 -27.83 -3.63 -1.77
N ASP A 86 -28.12 -4.59 -0.89
CA ASP A 86 -28.67 -5.87 -1.33
C ASP A 86 -30.10 -5.58 -1.81
N ASP A 87 -30.29 -5.46 -3.12
CA ASP A 87 -31.62 -5.45 -3.72
C ASP A 87 -32.29 -6.80 -3.39
N GLU A 88 -33.30 -6.78 -2.50
CA GLU A 88 -34.16 -7.92 -2.13
C GLU A 88 -34.93 -8.51 -3.32
#